data_AF-A0A6C0DKG3-F1
#
_entry.id   AF-A0A6C0DKG3-F1
#
_cell.length_a   1.000
_cell.length_b   1.000
_cell.length_c   1.000
_cell.angle_alpha   90.00
_cell.angle_beta   90.00
_cell.angle_gamma   90.00
#
_symmetry.space_group_name_H-M   'P 1'
#
loop_
_entity.id
_entity.type
_entity.pdbx_description
1 polymer ?
#
loop_
_entity_poly.entity_id
_entity_poly.type
_entity_poly.pdbx_seq_one_letter_code
_entity_poly.pdbx_strand_id
1 'polypeptide(L)'
;MNYTWSFPYIKDLKVAFEVGSRDLLDANEIADKYNCKVYSFECNPDCIRECLKNNTDSRVTLIQKAVCEKDGKISFMAFDLNKYNNMGASSIYEIDFTANRPYYDPDYGRKDVQKTVEVSSCRLDTFCNEQTEIPDAIFMDVQEAELVVLKSMGELLKKVKYIVFEASNTSTYKGGCCYNEIDSFLKEKGFTYRSDNMPESQKNNFNWGFCDFLYINKDVL
;
A
#
# COMPACT_ATOMS: atom_id res chain seq x y z
N MET A 1 -6.09 7.23 10.63
CA MET A 1 -6.86 6.31 9.80
C MET A 1 -6.80 6.83 8.38
N ASN A 2 -5.92 6.23 7.59
CA ASN A 2 -5.41 6.80 6.36
C ASN A 2 -6.48 6.83 5.26
N TYR A 3 -7.47 5.93 5.30
CA TYR A 3 -8.40 5.76 4.19
C TYR A 3 -9.78 6.43 4.37
N THR A 4 -10.08 7.01 5.54
CA THR A 4 -11.42 7.54 5.87
C THR A 4 -11.99 8.55 4.88
N TRP A 5 -11.13 9.39 4.29
CA TRP A 5 -11.50 10.38 3.28
C TRP A 5 -12.09 9.75 2.01
N SER A 6 -11.74 8.49 1.71
CA SER A 6 -12.20 7.77 0.52
C SER A 6 -13.60 7.16 0.71
N PHE A 7 -14.03 6.96 1.96
CA PHE A 7 -15.24 6.21 2.28
C PHE A 7 -16.55 6.77 1.68
N PRO A 8 -16.76 8.10 1.55
CA PRO A 8 -17.95 8.64 0.89
C PRO A 8 -18.11 8.23 -0.59
N TYR A 9 -17.05 7.73 -1.22
CA TYR A 9 -17.02 7.35 -2.64
C TYR A 9 -17.07 5.84 -2.87
N ILE A 10 -16.86 5.04 -1.82
CA ILE A 10 -16.86 3.59 -1.84
C ILE A 10 -18.19 3.09 -1.26
N LYS A 11 -18.89 2.25 -2.02
CA LYS A 11 -20.18 1.66 -1.60
C LYS A 11 -19.94 0.36 -0.81
N ASP A 12 -20.88 -0.56 -0.86
CA ASP A 12 -20.79 -1.85 -0.16
C ASP A 12 -19.57 -2.66 -0.61
N LEU A 13 -18.84 -3.21 0.37
CA LEU A 13 -17.74 -4.15 0.17
C LEU A 13 -18.12 -5.48 0.82
N LYS A 14 -17.80 -6.59 0.15
CA LYS A 14 -17.87 -7.93 0.75
C LYS A 14 -16.49 -8.41 1.18
N VAL A 15 -15.49 -8.18 0.33
CA VAL A 15 -14.09 -8.51 0.59
C VAL A 15 -13.21 -7.30 0.26
N ALA A 16 -12.36 -6.90 1.18
CA ALA A 16 -11.33 -5.88 0.96
C ALA A 16 -9.95 -6.47 1.21
N PHE A 17 -8.97 -6.04 0.40
CA PHE A 17 -7.56 -6.26 0.69
C PHE A 17 -6.97 -4.96 1.21
N GLU A 18 -6.23 -5.03 2.31
CA GLU A 18 -5.40 -3.94 2.81
C GLU A 18 -3.94 -4.39 2.74
N VAL A 19 -3.06 -3.62 2.13
CA VAL A 19 -1.68 -4.03 1.84
C VAL A 19 -0.71 -2.99 2.38
N GLY A 20 0.17 -3.42 3.29
CA GLY A 20 1.09 -2.52 4.01
C GLY A 20 0.48 -2.01 5.31
N SER A 21 0.10 -2.94 6.19
CA SER A 21 -0.78 -2.61 7.31
C SER A 21 -0.15 -1.80 8.43
N ARG A 22 1.17 -1.97 8.65
CA ARG A 22 1.96 -1.40 9.77
C ARG A 22 1.50 -1.82 11.18
N ASP A 23 0.23 -1.66 11.53
CA ASP A 23 -0.34 -1.92 12.85
C ASP A 23 -1.77 -2.49 12.83
N LEU A 24 -2.37 -2.77 11.66
CA LEU A 24 -3.72 -3.36 11.50
C LEU A 24 -4.90 -2.47 11.88
N LEU A 25 -4.66 -1.20 12.24
CA LEU A 25 -5.75 -0.31 12.62
C LEU A 25 -6.63 0.00 11.40
N ASP A 26 -6.04 0.36 10.25
CA ASP A 26 -6.77 0.67 9.01
C ASP A 26 -7.60 -0.52 8.53
N ALA A 27 -7.07 -1.75 8.59
CA ALA A 27 -7.82 -2.96 8.29
C ALA A 27 -9.06 -3.16 9.18
N ASN A 28 -8.94 -2.92 10.49
CA ASN A 28 -10.07 -3.00 11.43
C ASN A 28 -11.15 -1.97 11.11
N GLU A 29 -10.77 -0.73 10.77
CA GLU A 29 -11.75 0.30 10.42
C GLU A 29 -12.45 0.02 9.09
N ILE A 30 -11.74 -0.53 8.10
CA ILE A 30 -12.37 -0.99 6.84
C ILE A 30 -13.43 -2.05 7.17
N ALA A 31 -13.09 -3.04 8.00
CA ALA A 31 -14.01 -4.10 8.41
C ALA A 31 -15.24 -3.52 9.14
N ASP A 32 -15.04 -2.58 10.07
CA ASP A 32 -16.10 -1.91 10.81
C ASP A 32 -17.00 -1.06 9.92
N LYS A 33 -16.39 -0.23 9.05
CA LYS A 33 -17.10 0.70 8.18
C LYS A 33 -18.03 -0.01 7.21
N TYR A 34 -17.53 -1.09 6.60
CA TYR A 34 -18.24 -1.78 5.51
C TYR A 34 -18.89 -3.08 5.96
N ASN A 35 -18.67 -3.50 7.21
CA ASN A 35 -19.07 -4.82 7.71
C ASN A 35 -18.65 -5.95 6.75
N CYS A 36 -17.39 -5.90 6.30
CA CYS A 36 -16.85 -6.77 5.27
C CYS A 36 -15.70 -7.64 5.81
N LYS A 37 -15.32 -8.65 5.04
CA LYS A 37 -14.11 -9.45 5.30
C LYS A 37 -12.89 -8.68 4.81
N VAL A 38 -11.84 -8.64 5.62
CA VAL A 38 -10.58 -7.97 5.26
C VAL A 38 -9.43 -8.95 5.32
N TYR A 39 -8.67 -9.04 4.23
CA TYR A 39 -7.35 -9.65 4.23
C TYR A 39 -6.32 -8.54 4.28
N SER A 40 -5.59 -8.45 5.39
CA SER A 40 -4.56 -7.44 5.61
C SER A 40 -3.18 -8.07 5.43
N PHE A 41 -2.32 -7.47 4.62
CA PHE A 41 -1.00 -7.98 4.28
C PHE A 41 0.08 -7.13 4.94
N GLU A 42 0.96 -7.77 5.71
CA GLU A 42 2.13 -7.14 6.32
C GLU A 42 3.28 -8.14 6.41
N CYS A 43 4.51 -7.70 6.12
CA CYS A 43 5.68 -8.57 6.04
C CYS A 43 6.81 -8.18 7.00
N ASN A 44 6.83 -6.93 7.45
CA ASN A 44 7.83 -6.43 8.37
C ASN A 44 7.64 -7.08 9.75
N PRO A 45 8.62 -7.84 10.26
CA PRO A 45 8.50 -8.52 11.55
C PRO A 45 8.23 -7.57 12.72
N ASP A 46 8.66 -6.32 12.63
CA ASP A 46 8.42 -5.31 13.65
C ASP A 46 6.95 -4.82 13.61
N CYS A 47 6.40 -4.58 12.42
CA CYS A 47 4.98 -4.24 12.20
C CYS A 47 4.03 -5.40 12.54
N ILE A 48 4.36 -6.63 12.14
CA ILE A 48 3.55 -7.83 12.42
C ILE A 48 3.28 -7.98 13.92
N ARG A 49 4.26 -7.66 14.78
CA ARG A 49 4.06 -7.71 16.24
C ARG A 49 3.00 -6.71 16.73
N GLU A 50 2.91 -5.54 16.11
CA GLU A 50 1.85 -4.57 16.41
C GLU A 50 0.51 -5.02 15.83
N CYS A 51 0.49 -5.51 14.57
CA CYS A 51 -0.71 -6.06 13.96
C CYS A 51 -1.35 -7.17 14.81
N LEU A 52 -0.54 -8.10 15.35
CA LEU A 52 -1.03 -9.19 16.19
C LEU A 52 -1.66 -8.71 17.50
N LYS A 53 -1.25 -7.57 18.06
CA LYS A 53 -1.89 -6.97 19.25
C LYS A 53 -3.26 -6.39 18.92
N ASN A 54 -3.39 -5.81 17.73
CA ASN A 54 -4.61 -5.14 17.27
C ASN A 54 -5.56 -6.09 16.52
N ASN A 55 -5.17 -7.34 16.26
CA ASN A 55 -5.98 -8.32 15.55
C ASN A 55 -7.04 -8.96 16.46
N THR A 56 -8.10 -8.23 16.73
CA THR A 56 -9.19 -8.67 17.60
C THR A 56 -10.51 -8.92 16.86
N ASP A 57 -10.63 -8.44 15.62
CA ASP A 57 -11.82 -8.63 14.79
C ASP A 57 -11.73 -9.90 13.93
N SER A 58 -12.66 -10.83 14.14
CA SER A 58 -12.76 -12.09 13.38
C SER A 58 -12.97 -11.91 11.86
N ARG A 59 -13.40 -10.72 11.40
CA ARG A 59 -13.53 -10.41 9.97
C ARG A 59 -12.19 -10.06 9.32
N VAL A 60 -11.18 -9.73 10.12
CA VAL A 60 -9.84 -9.34 9.68
C VAL A 60 -8.90 -10.54 9.78
N THR A 61 -8.25 -10.89 8.68
CA THR A 61 -7.23 -11.93 8.62
C THR A 61 -5.89 -11.32 8.25
N LEU A 62 -4.94 -11.36 9.18
CA LEU A 62 -3.56 -10.94 8.96
C LEU A 62 -2.80 -11.99 8.13
N ILE A 63 -2.30 -11.59 6.98
CA ILE A 63 -1.45 -12.35 6.07
C ILE A 63 -0.01 -11.86 6.22
N GLN A 64 0.83 -12.68 6.84
CA GLN A 64 2.24 -12.36 7.13
C GLN A 64 3.14 -12.56 5.90
N LYS A 65 2.85 -11.84 4.82
CA LYS A 65 3.58 -11.90 3.54
C LYS A 65 3.66 -10.52 2.90
N ALA A 66 4.76 -10.27 2.20
CA ALA A 66 4.85 -9.15 1.27
C ALA A 66 4.01 -9.46 0.03
N VAL A 67 3.36 -8.46 -0.54
CA VAL A 67 2.75 -8.60 -1.86
C VAL A 67 3.77 -8.24 -2.93
N CYS A 68 4.02 -9.15 -3.87
CA CYS A 68 5.01 -8.99 -4.94
C CYS A 68 4.57 -9.65 -6.25
N GLU A 69 5.33 -9.41 -7.32
CA GLU A 69 5.10 -10.06 -8.62
C GLU A 69 5.51 -11.55 -8.66
N LYS A 70 6.08 -12.08 -7.56
CA LYS A 70 6.46 -13.49 -7.42
C LYS A 70 6.16 -14.02 -6.02
N ASP A 71 5.75 -15.28 -5.94
CA ASP A 71 5.68 -16.03 -4.69
C ASP A 71 7.07 -16.49 -4.23
N GLY A 72 7.22 -16.71 -2.93
CA GLY A 72 8.43 -17.30 -2.35
C GLY A 72 9.09 -16.41 -1.30
N LYS A 73 10.41 -16.26 -1.39
CA LYS A 73 11.20 -15.41 -0.48
C LYS A 73 11.77 -14.21 -1.22
N ILE A 74 11.75 -13.05 -0.57
CA ILE A 74 12.33 -11.81 -1.07
C ILE A 74 13.15 -11.12 0.01
N SER A 75 14.07 -10.26 -0.43
CA SER A 75 14.70 -9.26 0.44
C SER A 75 13.75 -8.08 0.64
N PHE A 76 13.64 -7.61 1.87
CA PHE A 76 12.84 -6.46 2.28
C PHE A 76 13.68 -5.50 3.10
N MET A 77 13.54 -4.20 2.85
CA MET A 77 14.31 -3.13 3.51
C MET A 77 13.53 -2.60 4.71
N ALA A 78 13.67 -3.30 5.83
CA ALA A 78 13.06 -2.88 7.09
C ALA A 78 13.87 -1.75 7.74
N PHE A 79 13.22 -0.77 8.35
CA PHE A 79 13.92 0.18 9.21
C PHE A 79 14.50 -0.51 10.46
N ASP A 80 15.74 -0.17 10.80
CA ASP A 80 16.39 -0.58 12.05
C ASP A 80 15.95 0.35 13.18
N LEU A 81 15.00 -0.10 13.98
CA LEU A 81 14.39 0.69 15.05
C LEU A 81 15.35 1.09 16.16
N ASN A 82 16.52 0.47 16.26
CA ASN A 82 17.57 0.91 17.19
C ASN A 82 18.31 2.16 16.70
N LYS A 83 18.24 2.46 15.39
CA LYS A 83 18.94 3.57 14.74
C LYS A 83 17.99 4.67 14.31
N TYR A 84 16.81 4.30 13.81
CA TYR A 84 15.79 5.23 13.36
C TYR A 84 14.41 4.58 13.47
N ASN A 85 13.61 5.08 14.41
CA ASN A 85 12.32 4.49 14.72
C ASN A 85 11.24 4.95 13.73
N ASN A 86 11.23 4.36 12.54
CA ASN A 86 10.21 4.59 11.52
C ASN A 86 9.89 3.30 10.74
N MET A 87 9.30 2.31 11.42
CA MET A 87 8.96 1.03 10.79
C MET A 87 8.01 1.16 9.61
N GLY A 88 7.15 2.20 9.60
CA GLY A 88 6.16 2.45 8.54
C GLY A 88 6.77 2.85 7.20
N ALA A 89 7.98 3.42 7.20
CA ALA A 89 8.71 3.75 5.97
C ALA A 89 9.45 2.53 5.36
N SER A 90 9.18 1.31 5.82
CA SER A 90 9.86 0.12 5.28
C SER A 90 9.25 -0.27 3.93
N SER A 91 10.09 -0.72 2.99
CA SER A 91 9.66 -1.08 1.64
C SER A 91 10.44 -2.29 1.12
N ILE A 92 10.00 -2.86 0.00
CA ILE A 92 10.86 -3.75 -0.80
C ILE A 92 12.05 -2.99 -1.41
N TYR A 93 11.95 -1.66 -1.48
CA TYR A 93 12.98 -0.77 -1.99
C TYR A 93 13.81 -0.13 -0.88
N GLU A 94 15.06 0.20 -1.20
CA GLU A 94 15.93 0.97 -0.32
C GLU A 94 15.50 2.45 -0.35
N ILE A 95 15.36 3.09 0.80
CA ILE A 95 15.05 4.51 0.86
C ILE A 95 16.22 5.35 0.35
N ASP A 96 15.92 6.43 -0.39
CA ASP A 96 16.90 7.40 -0.85
C ASP A 96 16.77 8.70 -0.05
N PHE A 97 17.78 8.97 0.79
CA PHE A 97 17.88 10.21 1.55
C PHE A 97 18.61 11.33 0.78
N THR A 98 18.92 11.12 -0.49
CA THR A 98 19.71 12.06 -1.30
C THR A 98 18.98 12.49 -2.56
N ALA A 99 18.53 11.55 -3.38
CA ALA A 99 17.76 11.84 -4.59
C ALA A 99 16.38 12.39 -4.20
N ASN A 100 15.91 13.39 -4.96
CA ASN A 100 14.59 14.01 -4.79
C ASN A 100 14.26 14.53 -3.38
N ARG A 101 15.27 14.67 -2.51
CA ARG A 101 15.14 15.32 -1.20
C ARG A 101 15.84 16.68 -1.20
N PRO A 102 15.20 17.73 -0.68
CA PRO A 102 15.84 19.02 -0.55
C PRO A 102 16.97 18.98 0.48
N TYR A 103 18.03 19.76 0.26
CA TYR A 103 19.20 19.81 1.16
C TYR A 103 18.86 20.29 2.58
N TYR A 104 17.72 20.98 2.76
CA TYR A 104 17.23 21.42 4.06
C TYR A 104 16.38 20.38 4.78
N ASP A 105 16.10 19.23 4.17
CA ASP A 105 15.44 18.10 4.84
C ASP A 105 16.37 17.61 5.99
N PRO A 106 15.86 17.48 7.23
CA PRO A 106 16.67 17.04 8.37
C PRO A 106 17.27 15.64 8.20
N ASP A 107 16.72 14.81 7.31
CA ASP A 107 17.21 13.49 6.97
C ASP A 107 18.04 13.46 5.69
N TYR A 108 18.31 14.61 5.05
CA TYR A 108 19.15 14.67 3.87
C TYR A 108 20.52 14.03 4.12
N GLY A 109 20.90 13.06 3.28
CA GLY A 109 22.17 12.34 3.38
C GLY A 109 22.25 11.33 4.53
N ARG A 110 21.15 11.05 5.23
CA ARG A 110 21.10 10.02 6.27
C ARG A 110 21.43 8.64 5.69
N LYS A 111 22.14 7.84 6.46
CA LYS A 111 22.61 6.49 6.08
C LYS A 111 22.33 5.49 7.19
N ASP A 112 22.46 4.21 6.84
CA ASP A 112 22.48 3.08 7.77
C ASP A 112 21.23 2.94 8.65
N VAL A 113 20.07 3.39 8.18
CA VAL A 113 18.79 3.29 8.92
C VAL A 113 17.96 2.08 8.56
N GLN A 114 18.27 1.39 7.46
CA GLN A 114 17.58 0.17 7.06
C GLN A 114 18.49 -1.06 7.28
N LYS A 115 17.84 -2.20 7.49
CA LYS A 115 18.40 -3.55 7.53
C LYS A 115 17.66 -4.39 6.50
N THR A 116 18.39 -5.25 5.79
CA THR A 116 17.76 -6.23 4.92
C THR A 116 17.28 -7.41 5.75
N VAL A 117 16.01 -7.78 5.56
CA VAL A 117 15.42 -9.00 6.13
C VAL A 117 14.85 -9.87 5.01
N GLU A 118 14.85 -11.19 5.20
CA GLU A 118 14.18 -12.11 4.29
C GLU A 118 12.72 -12.31 4.75
N VAL A 119 11.77 -12.07 3.85
CA VAL A 119 10.33 -12.26 4.13
C VAL A 119 9.70 -13.16 3.09
N SER A 120 8.60 -13.80 3.48
CA SER A 120 7.75 -14.51 2.51
C SER A 120 6.98 -13.51 1.66
N SER A 121 6.81 -13.80 0.37
CA SER A 121 6.00 -13.02 -0.55
C SER A 121 4.93 -13.87 -1.21
N CYS A 122 3.87 -13.20 -1.68
CA CYS A 122 2.89 -13.78 -2.58
C CYS A 122 2.44 -12.82 -3.66
N ARG A 123 1.97 -13.36 -4.79
CA ARG A 123 1.13 -12.61 -5.72
C ARG A 123 -0.30 -12.56 -5.22
N LEU A 124 -1.00 -11.43 -5.43
CA LEU A 124 -2.41 -11.36 -5.06
C LEU A 124 -3.29 -12.27 -5.92
N ASP A 125 -2.99 -12.48 -7.19
CA ASP A 125 -3.77 -13.40 -8.03
C ASP A 125 -3.70 -14.85 -7.54
N THR A 126 -2.52 -15.28 -7.12
CA THR A 126 -2.27 -16.60 -6.53
C THR A 126 -3.03 -16.73 -5.21
N PHE A 127 -2.95 -15.72 -4.35
CA PHE A 127 -3.74 -15.67 -3.12
C PHE A 127 -5.26 -15.72 -3.38
N CYS A 128 -5.77 -14.95 -4.34
CA CYS A 128 -7.19 -14.96 -4.72
C CYS A 128 -7.65 -16.36 -5.16
N ASN A 129 -6.82 -17.07 -5.93
CA ASN A 129 -7.12 -18.43 -6.38
C ASN A 129 -7.14 -19.42 -5.21
N GLU A 130 -6.21 -19.29 -4.26
CA GLU A 130 -6.16 -20.13 -3.05
C GLU A 130 -7.37 -19.90 -2.13
N GLN A 131 -7.77 -18.64 -1.93
CA GLN A 131 -8.92 -18.29 -1.09
C GLN A 131 -10.26 -18.41 -1.82
N THR A 132 -10.26 -18.56 -3.14
CA THR A 132 -11.44 -18.48 -4.02
C THR A 132 -12.23 -17.18 -3.87
N GLU A 133 -11.54 -16.10 -3.51
CA GLU A 133 -12.12 -14.77 -3.25
C GLU A 133 -11.33 -13.69 -3.99
N ILE A 134 -12.04 -12.71 -4.54
CA ILE A 134 -11.47 -11.56 -5.25
C ILE A 134 -11.94 -10.30 -4.51
N PRO A 135 -11.04 -9.36 -4.19
CA PRO A 135 -11.43 -8.16 -3.46
C PRO A 135 -12.32 -7.24 -4.30
N ASP A 136 -13.33 -6.65 -3.66
CA ASP A 136 -14.06 -5.51 -4.20
C ASP A 136 -13.17 -4.25 -4.20
N ALA A 137 -12.33 -4.10 -3.17
CA ALA A 137 -11.44 -2.96 -2.99
C ALA A 137 -10.04 -3.38 -2.54
N ILE A 138 -9.03 -2.69 -3.05
CA ILE A 138 -7.65 -2.77 -2.55
C ILE A 138 -7.28 -1.42 -1.95
N PHE A 139 -6.88 -1.41 -0.68
CA PHE A 139 -6.28 -0.28 0.01
C PHE A 139 -4.79 -0.59 0.18
N MET A 140 -3.91 0.33 -0.16
CA MET A 140 -2.47 0.08 -0.06
C MET A 140 -1.67 1.32 0.34
N ASP A 141 -0.66 1.09 1.18
CA ASP A 141 0.41 2.01 1.49
C ASP A 141 1.65 1.14 1.70
N VAL A 142 2.44 0.99 0.63
CA VAL A 142 3.57 0.03 0.58
C VAL A 142 4.87 0.72 0.23
N GLN A 143 4.93 2.03 0.45
CA GLN A 143 6.13 2.85 0.31
C GLN A 143 6.77 2.67 -1.08
N GLU A 144 6.04 3.12 -2.10
CA GLU A 144 6.42 3.16 -3.52
C GLU A 144 6.47 1.79 -4.22
N ALA A 145 5.88 0.75 -3.61
CA ALA A 145 5.70 -0.58 -4.20
C ALA A 145 4.27 -0.83 -4.75
N GLU A 146 3.45 0.22 -4.88
CA GLU A 146 2.03 0.13 -5.25
C GLU A 146 1.87 -0.51 -6.64
N LEU A 147 2.74 -0.16 -7.60
CA LEU A 147 2.71 -0.75 -8.93
C LEU A 147 3.01 -2.26 -8.92
N VAL A 148 3.89 -2.72 -8.00
CA VAL A 148 4.18 -4.15 -7.81
C VAL A 148 2.96 -4.87 -7.25
N VAL A 149 2.27 -4.27 -6.27
CA VAL A 149 1.00 -4.79 -5.71
C VAL A 149 -0.05 -4.94 -6.82
N LEU A 150 -0.25 -3.89 -7.60
CA LEU A 150 -1.24 -3.86 -8.69
C LEU A 150 -0.95 -4.90 -9.78
N LYS A 151 0.31 -5.04 -10.22
CA LYS A 151 0.72 -6.05 -11.21
C LYS A 151 0.55 -7.48 -10.70
N SER A 152 0.64 -7.69 -9.39
CA SER A 152 0.45 -9.01 -8.78
C SER A 152 -0.98 -9.56 -8.90
N MET A 153 -1.96 -8.71 -9.21
CA MET A 153 -3.35 -9.12 -9.47
C MET A 153 -3.56 -9.71 -10.87
N GLY A 154 -2.61 -9.52 -11.79
CA GLY A 154 -2.71 -10.01 -13.17
C GLY A 154 -4.06 -9.66 -13.81
N GLU A 155 -4.71 -10.66 -14.43
CA GLU A 155 -6.03 -10.51 -15.05
C GLU A 155 -7.19 -10.32 -14.08
N LEU A 156 -7.01 -10.64 -12.78
CA LEU A 156 -8.07 -10.47 -11.78
C LEU A 156 -8.28 -9.00 -11.41
N LEU A 157 -7.32 -8.12 -11.71
CA LEU A 157 -7.43 -6.68 -11.43
C LEU A 157 -8.69 -6.07 -12.06
N LYS A 158 -9.11 -6.52 -13.25
CA LYS A 158 -10.32 -6.02 -13.93
C LYS A 158 -11.63 -6.29 -13.20
N LYS A 159 -11.61 -7.13 -12.17
CA LYS A 159 -12.77 -7.44 -11.31
C LYS A 159 -12.81 -6.60 -10.04
N VAL A 160 -11.73 -5.87 -9.74
CA VAL A 160 -11.65 -4.97 -8.58
C VAL A 160 -12.40 -3.68 -8.92
N LYS A 161 -13.22 -3.19 -7.98
CA LYS A 161 -14.05 -1.99 -8.15
C LYS A 161 -13.33 -0.72 -7.72
N TYR A 162 -12.57 -0.80 -6.63
CA TYR A 162 -11.95 0.35 -5.97
C TYR A 162 -10.47 0.09 -5.68
N ILE A 163 -9.63 1.11 -5.91
CA ILE A 163 -8.22 1.07 -5.54
C ILE A 163 -7.90 2.37 -4.82
N VAL A 164 -7.43 2.27 -3.59
CA VAL A 164 -6.95 3.39 -2.78
C VAL A 164 -5.46 3.19 -2.52
N PHE A 165 -4.64 4.20 -2.82
CA PHE A 165 -3.19 4.10 -2.66
C PHE A 165 -2.54 5.44 -2.29
N GLU A 166 -1.46 5.39 -1.52
CA GLU A 166 -0.55 6.52 -1.30
C GLU A 166 0.46 6.62 -2.46
N ALA A 167 0.76 7.82 -2.94
CA ALA A 167 1.85 8.06 -3.89
C ALA A 167 2.40 9.48 -3.76
N SER A 168 3.55 9.71 -4.38
CA SER A 168 4.16 11.04 -4.55
C SER A 168 4.49 11.28 -6.04
N ASN A 169 4.71 12.54 -6.44
CA ASN A 169 5.08 12.84 -7.83
C ASN A 169 6.52 12.42 -8.17
N THR A 170 7.38 12.30 -7.16
CA THR A 170 8.79 11.95 -7.30
C THR A 170 9.17 10.87 -6.30
N SER A 171 9.70 9.78 -6.81
CA SER A 171 10.14 8.65 -5.97
C SER A 171 11.24 9.06 -4.99
N THR A 172 11.11 8.56 -3.77
CA THR A 172 12.04 8.71 -2.63
C THR A 172 12.67 7.37 -2.23
N TYR A 173 12.37 6.29 -2.96
CA TYR A 173 12.98 4.97 -2.81
C TYR A 173 13.63 4.52 -4.11
N LYS A 174 14.77 3.84 -4.03
CA LYS A 174 15.51 3.40 -5.23
C LYS A 174 14.72 2.33 -5.98
N GLY A 175 14.15 2.71 -7.12
CA GLY A 175 13.31 1.84 -7.95
C GLY A 175 11.82 1.84 -7.57
N GLY A 176 11.43 2.71 -6.63
CA GLY A 176 10.02 2.94 -6.29
C GLY A 176 9.27 3.60 -7.44
N CYS A 177 7.97 3.32 -7.54
CA CYS A 177 7.12 3.98 -8.53
C CYS A 177 6.67 5.37 -8.05
N CYS A 178 6.43 6.28 -9.00
CA CYS A 178 5.75 7.54 -8.74
C CYS A 178 4.28 7.49 -9.18
N TYR A 179 3.50 8.50 -8.76
CA TYR A 179 2.09 8.63 -9.11
C TYR A 179 1.81 8.51 -10.61
N ASN A 180 2.63 9.14 -11.47
CA ASN A 180 2.38 9.13 -12.91
C ASN A 180 2.47 7.71 -13.52
N GLU A 181 3.31 6.85 -12.95
CA GLU A 181 3.43 5.45 -13.37
C GLU A 181 2.20 4.63 -12.93
N ILE A 182 1.73 4.86 -11.69
CA ILE A 182 0.52 4.21 -11.16
C ILE A 182 -0.72 4.67 -11.94
N ASP A 183 -0.88 5.98 -12.14
CA ASP A 183 -1.98 6.59 -12.90
C ASP A 183 -2.05 6.05 -14.33
N SER A 184 -0.90 6.01 -15.02
CA SER A 184 -0.81 5.48 -16.39
C SER A 184 -1.21 4.00 -16.44
N PHE A 185 -0.70 3.19 -15.51
CA PHE A 185 -1.04 1.77 -15.41
C PHE A 185 -2.53 1.56 -15.14
N LEU A 186 -3.10 2.27 -14.16
CA LEU A 186 -4.51 2.14 -13.80
C LEU A 186 -5.44 2.55 -14.95
N LYS A 187 -5.12 3.64 -15.65
CA LYS A 187 -5.87 4.08 -16.84
C LYS A 187 -5.82 3.05 -17.96
N GLU A 188 -4.66 2.44 -18.22
CA GLU A 188 -4.53 1.33 -19.19
C GLU A 188 -5.42 0.13 -18.80
N LYS A 189 -5.58 -0.12 -17.50
CA LYS A 189 -6.45 -1.19 -16.96
C LYS A 189 -7.92 -0.81 -16.82
N GLY A 190 -8.34 0.34 -17.36
CA GLY A 190 -9.74 0.77 -17.38
C GLY A 190 -10.23 1.48 -16.11
N PHE A 191 -9.33 1.77 -15.16
CA PHE A 191 -9.67 2.55 -13.98
C PHE A 191 -9.68 4.05 -14.27
N THR A 192 -10.51 4.77 -13.54
CA THR A 192 -10.61 6.23 -13.60
C THR A 192 -10.37 6.84 -12.23
N TYR A 193 -9.57 7.91 -12.19
CA TYR A 193 -9.41 8.73 -10.99
C TYR A 193 -10.79 9.23 -10.50
N ARG A 194 -10.99 9.20 -9.18
CA ARG A 194 -12.23 9.61 -8.53
C ARG A 194 -12.06 10.73 -7.52
N SER A 195 -11.08 10.63 -6.63
CA SER A 195 -10.82 11.61 -5.57
C SER A 195 -9.41 11.41 -5.00
N ASP A 196 -8.92 12.40 -4.26
CA ASP A 196 -7.71 12.34 -3.44
C ASP A 196 -7.91 13.09 -2.12
N ASN A 197 -6.92 13.00 -1.22
CA ASN A 197 -6.85 13.82 -0.01
C ASN A 197 -5.78 14.94 -0.12
N MET A 198 -5.34 15.27 -1.34
CA MET A 198 -4.26 16.23 -1.55
C MET A 198 -4.67 17.60 -0.98
N PRO A 199 -3.86 18.18 -0.07
CA PRO A 199 -4.12 19.52 0.44
C PRO A 199 -4.14 20.54 -0.70
N GLU A 200 -5.03 21.54 -0.61
CA GLU A 200 -5.14 22.60 -1.63
C GLU A 200 -3.81 23.32 -1.88
N SER A 201 -2.97 23.45 -0.84
CA SER A 201 -1.63 24.02 -0.95
C SER A 201 -0.67 23.23 -1.85
N GLN A 202 -0.94 21.94 -2.10
CA GLN A 202 -0.11 21.06 -2.90
C GLN A 202 -0.60 20.90 -4.35
N LYS A 203 -1.89 21.18 -4.65
CA LYS A 203 -2.49 20.94 -5.97
C LYS A 203 -1.82 21.68 -7.13
N ASN A 204 -1.18 22.81 -6.87
CA ASN A 204 -0.45 23.60 -7.87
C ASN A 204 1.07 23.46 -7.77
N ASN A 205 1.57 22.60 -6.88
CA ASN A 205 3.00 22.34 -6.73
C ASN A 205 3.41 21.23 -7.71
N PHE A 206 4.53 21.36 -8.40
CA PHE A 206 5.02 20.27 -9.26
C PHE A 206 5.68 19.15 -8.43
N ASN A 207 6.19 19.46 -7.24
CA ASN A 207 6.80 18.50 -6.31
C ASN A 207 5.98 18.42 -5.02
N TRP A 208 4.74 17.94 -5.14
CA TRP A 208 3.93 17.60 -3.98
C TRP A 208 4.45 16.30 -3.31
N GLY A 209 4.23 16.19 -2.00
CA GLY A 209 4.70 15.08 -1.16
C GLY A 209 3.84 13.84 -1.31
N PHE A 210 3.76 12.99 -0.29
CA PHE A 210 2.83 11.86 -0.32
C PHE A 210 1.38 12.34 -0.19
N CYS A 211 0.50 11.75 -1.01
CA CYS A 211 -0.94 11.97 -1.03
C CYS A 211 -1.64 10.64 -1.37
N ASP A 212 -2.87 10.48 -0.90
CA ASP A 212 -3.69 9.31 -1.20
C ASP A 212 -4.65 9.58 -2.34
N PHE A 213 -4.85 8.57 -3.18
CA PHE A 213 -5.68 8.61 -4.38
C PHE A 213 -6.68 7.47 -4.39
N LEU A 214 -7.87 7.73 -4.95
CA LEU A 214 -8.92 6.75 -5.16
C LEU A 214 -9.22 6.64 -6.65
N TYR A 215 -9.12 5.42 -7.16
CA TYR A 215 -9.49 5.04 -8.51
C TYR A 215 -10.65 4.06 -8.49
N ILE A 216 -11.51 4.17 -9.51
CA ILE A 216 -12.70 3.32 -9.66
C ILE A 216 -12.73 2.65 -11.03
N ASN A 217 -13.14 1.39 -11.06
CA ASN A 217 -13.41 0.65 -12.28
C ASN A 217 -14.90 0.71 -12.61
N LYS A 218 -15.28 1.50 -13.62
CA LYS A 218 -16.69 1.72 -13.96
C LYS A 218 -17.37 0.51 -14.61
N ASP A 219 -16.59 -0.43 -15.13
CA ASP A 219 -17.14 -1.59 -15.86
C ASP A 219 -17.71 -2.67 -14.93
N VAL A 220 -17.38 -2.60 -13.64
CA VAL A 220 -17.78 -3.60 -12.61
C VAL A 220 -18.49 -2.99 -11.40
N LEU A 221 -18.85 -1.70 -11.48
CA LEU A 221 -19.62 -0.96 -10.46
C LEU A 221 -21.13 -1.06 -10.63
#